data_AF-A0A847N7A3-F1
#
_entry.id   AF-A0A847N7A3-F1
#
_cell.length_a   1.000
_cell.length_b   1.000
_cell.length_c   1.000
_cell.angle_alpha   90.00
_cell.angle_beta   90.00
_cell.angle_gamma   90.00
#
_symmetry.space_group_name_H-M   'P 1'
#
loop_
_entity.id
_entity.type
_entity.pdbx_description
1 polymer ?
#
loop_
_entity_poly.entity_id
_entity_poly.type
_entity_poly.pdbx_seq_one_letter_code
_entity_poly.pdbx_strand_id
1 'polypeptide(L)' 'MSKSKKTKPSSKKVQQEDIKEFKSPSETWWGKTIIWVLLIGFVGLIFVGAFWGLIDAFK' A
#
# COMPACT_ATOMS: atom_id res chain seq x y z
N MET A 1 36.19 -10.67 46.25
CA MET A 1 34.92 -10.47 45.52
C MET A 1 34.93 -9.10 44.85
N SER A 2 35.04 -9.03 43.53
CA SER A 2 34.91 -7.77 42.79
C SER A 2 33.72 -7.90 41.83
N LYS A 3 32.57 -7.35 42.20
CA LYS A 3 31.41 -7.23 41.32
C LYS A 3 31.62 -6.00 40.44
N SER A 4 32.19 -6.21 39.26
CA SER A 4 32.25 -5.20 38.20
C SER A 4 30.82 -4.97 37.68
N LYS A 5 30.22 -3.86 38.09
CA LYS A 5 28.94 -3.36 37.58
C LYS A 5 29.27 -2.40 36.43
N LYS A 6 29.19 -2.87 35.18
CA LYS A 6 29.28 -2.00 34.00
C LYS A 6 28.04 -2.18 33.12
N THR A 7 27.09 -1.30 33.42
CA THR A 7 26.29 -0.49 32.49
C THR A 7 25.89 -1.16 31.16
N LYS A 8 24.63 -1.60 31.09
CA LYS A 8 23.94 -1.82 29.81
C LYS A 8 23.91 -0.49 29.05
N PRO A 9 24.31 -0.40 27.78
CA PRO A 9 24.06 0.80 26.99
C PRO A 9 22.54 0.92 26.77
N SER A 10 21.93 1.74 27.61
CA SER A 10 20.62 2.31 27.38
C SER A 10 20.71 3.27 26.20
N SER A 11 19.68 3.22 25.36
CA SER A 11 19.26 4.31 24.48
C SER A 11 20.27 4.72 23.39
N LYS A 12 20.14 4.03 22.26
CA LYS A 12 20.18 4.70 20.98
C LYS A 12 18.83 4.47 20.28
N LYS A 13 17.77 5.13 20.78
CA LYS A 13 16.77 5.70 19.87
C LYS A 13 17.49 6.81 19.13
N VAL A 14 18.31 6.41 18.15
CA VAL A 14 18.76 7.33 17.11
C VAL A 14 17.47 7.84 16.52
N GLN A 15 17.28 9.15 16.66
CA GLN A 15 16.34 9.93 15.90
C GLN A 15 16.58 9.51 14.45
N GLN A 16 15.76 8.59 13.96
CA GLN A 16 15.70 8.29 12.55
C GLN A 16 15.05 9.55 12.01
N GLU A 17 15.94 10.46 11.60
CA GLU A 17 15.65 11.64 10.84
C GLU A 17 14.51 11.32 9.89
N ASP A 18 13.57 12.26 9.78
CA ASP A 18 12.58 12.39 8.73
C ASP A 18 13.24 12.36 7.33
N ILE A 19 13.90 11.26 6.97
CA ILE A 19 14.05 10.86 5.60
C ILE A 19 12.62 10.61 5.18
N LYS A 20 12.07 11.53 4.40
CA LYS A 20 10.80 11.40 3.72
C LYS A 20 10.95 10.20 2.78
N GLU A 21 10.93 8.99 3.33
CA GLU A 21 10.78 7.74 2.59
C GLU A 21 9.54 7.96 1.77
N PHE A 22 9.74 8.07 0.47
CA PHE A 22 8.68 8.24 -0.50
C PHE A 22 7.83 6.98 -0.39
N LYS A 23 6.85 7.01 0.52
CA LYS A 23 5.99 5.86 0.77
C LYS A 23 5.35 5.51 -0.54
N SER A 24 5.56 4.28 -0.98
CA SER A 24 5.00 3.84 -2.23
C SER A 24 3.50 4.07 -2.17
N PRO A 25 2.86 4.62 -3.22
CA PRO A 25 1.44 4.92 -3.17
C PRO A 25 0.62 3.66 -2.82
N SER A 26 1.10 2.47 -3.16
CA SER A 26 0.53 1.17 -2.74
C SER A 26 0.56 0.88 -1.22
N GLU A 27 1.40 1.56 -0.45
CA GLU A 27 1.48 1.43 1.01
C GLU A 27 0.58 2.44 1.74
N THR A 28 0.21 3.53 1.04
CA THR A 28 -0.72 4.52 1.58
C THR A 28 -2.16 4.04 1.44
N TRP A 29 -2.99 4.30 2.46
CA TRP A 29 -4.42 3.92 2.43
C TRP A 29 -5.15 4.59 1.26
N TRP A 30 -4.83 5.86 0.97
CA TRP A 30 -5.38 6.60 -0.16
C TRP A 30 -4.92 6.04 -1.51
N GLY A 31 -3.64 5.69 -1.66
CA GLY A 31 -3.18 5.09 -2.91
C GLY A 31 -3.77 3.70 -3.13
N LYS A 32 -3.91 2.86 -2.10
CA LYS A 32 -4.67 1.60 -2.20
C LYS A 32 -6.09 1.80 -2.73
N THR A 33 -6.82 2.80 -2.21
CA THR A 33 -8.17 3.12 -2.68
C THR A 33 -8.18 3.54 -4.15
N ILE A 34 -7.26 4.42 -4.58
CA ILE A 34 -7.17 4.86 -5.98
C ILE A 34 -6.86 3.69 -6.90
N ILE A 35 -5.88 2.85 -6.55
CA ILE A 35 -5.54 1.65 -7.30
C ILE A 35 -6.73 0.69 -7.41
N TRP A 36 -7.51 0.53 -6.32
CA TRP A 36 -8.68 -0.34 -6.32
C TRP A 36 -9.80 0.18 -7.22
N VAL A 37 -10.07 1.48 -7.20
CA VAL A 37 -11.03 2.12 -8.10
C VAL A 37 -10.58 2.01 -9.56
N LEU A 38 -9.29 2.18 -9.84
CA LEU A 38 -8.75 2.03 -11.19
C LEU A 38 -8.90 0.60 -11.73
N LEU A 39 -8.59 -0.40 -10.90
CA LEU A 39 -8.75 -1.82 -11.25
C LEU A 39 -10.23 -2.17 -11.46
N ILE A 40 -11.11 -1.78 -10.55
CA ILE A 40 -12.55 -2.02 -10.66
C ILE A 40 -13.13 -1.29 -11.87
N GLY A 41 -12.70 -0.06 -12.14
CA GLY A 41 -13.13 0.70 -13.31
C GLY A 41 -12.78 -0.01 -14.60
N PHE A 42 -11.55 -0.52 -14.72
CA PHE A 42 -11.13 -1.28 -15.89
C PHE A 42 -11.93 -2.58 -16.07
N VAL A 43 -12.08 -3.36 -15.00
CA VAL A 43 -12.86 -4.61 -15.02
C VAL A 43 -14.32 -4.33 -15.34
N GLY A 44 -14.91 -3.28 -14.75
CA GLY A 44 -16.29 -2.87 -15.01
C GLY A 44 -16.53 -2.49 -16.47
N LEU A 45 -15.58 -1.79 -17.09
CA LEU A 45 -15.67 -1.41 -18.51
C LEU A 45 -15.69 -2.64 -19.43
N ILE A 46 -14.88 -3.65 -19.10
CA ILE A 46 -14.88 -4.94 -19.81
C ILE A 46 -16.25 -5.62 -19.69
N PHE A 47 -16.82 -5.67 -18.49
CA PHE A 47 -18.14 -6.26 -18.28
C PHE A 47 -19.23 -5.52 -19.05
N VAL A 48 -19.23 -4.19 -19.06
CA VAL A 48 -20.20 -3.39 -19.82
C VAL A 48 -20.12 -3.71 -21.31
N GLY A 49 -18.91 -3.76 -21.87
CA GLY A 49 -18.71 -4.13 -23.28
C GLY A 49 -19.15 -5.57 -23.57
N ALA A 50 -18.85 -6.51 -22.68
CA ALA A 50 -19.27 -7.89 -22.82
C ALA A 50 -20.80 -8.06 -22.76
N PHE A 51 -21.48 -7.37 -21.84
CA PHE A 51 -22.94 -7.37 -21.75
C PHE A 51 -23.59 -6.76 -22.99
N TRP A 52 -23.04 -5.64 -23.49
CA TRP A 52 -23.53 -5.03 -24.72
C TRP A 52 -23.37 -5.97 -25.92
N GLY A 53 -22.19 -6.58 -26.08
CA GLY A 53 -21.92 -7.55 -27.13
C GLY A 53 -22.82 -8.78 -27.02
N LEU A 54 -23.12 -9.26 -25.80
CA LEU A 54 -24.08 -10.35 -25.60
C LEU A 54 -25.49 -9.94 -26.08
N ILE A 55 -25.97 -8.75 -25.69
CA ILE A 55 -27.31 -8.28 -26.08
C ILE A 55 -27.43 -8.20 -27.60
N ASP A 56 -26.40 -7.69 -28.28
CA ASP A 56 -26.39 -7.58 -29.74
C ASP A 56 -26.29 -8.96 -30.42
N ALA A 57 -25.55 -9.90 -29.83
CA ALA A 57 -25.44 -11.26 -30.34
C ALA A 57 -26.71 -12.11 -30.18
N PHE A 58 -27.55 -11.80 -29.17
CA PHE A 58 -28.82 -12.50 -28.93
C PHE A 58 -30.05 -11.79 -29.52
N LYS A 59 -29.87 -10.60 -30.11
CA LYS A 59 -30.91 -9.85 -30.80
C LYS A 59 -31.02 -10.28 -32.27
#